data_AF-A0A7S1MDL9-F1
#
_entry.id   AF-A0A7S1MDL9-F1
#
_cell.length_a   1.000
_cell.length_b   1.000
_cell.length_c   1.000
_cell.angle_alpha   90.00
_cell.angle_beta   90.00
_cell.angle_gamma   90.00
#
_symmetry.space_group_name_H-M   'P 1'
#
loop_
_entity.id
_entity.type
_entity.pdbx_description
1 polymer ?
#
loop_
_entity_poly.entity_id
_entity_poly.type
_entity_poly.pdbx_seq_one_letter_code
_entity_poly.pdbx_strand_id
1 'polypeptide(L)'
;RNEGEEMVRPAQAGMQAALKLIEVKSRTADGAMKDELNEMKERCSASRKKIEGLAAVLKRQREGLSVQQFIVQVTEEVGRAEETLLKCQDAEMPFLKGLEVLPQDESSKAITDSEKAAALAEKSVNHARVSIRTKLADAKKYAKEVCQSATDELNELMKRLEETGKKLAQFKKETLERKMNALLTEVVDGVTLAETKVAAFVEVAKIFFSEELEKVSTDELKEALEKCAEVDREATSACSEGRKIVALKQRDA
;
A
#
# COMPACT_ATOMS: atom_id res chain seq x y z
N ARG A 1 -22.63 -25.70 -5.54
CA ARG A 1 -22.81 -26.44 -6.80
C ARG A 1 -24.26 -26.20 -7.22
N ASN A 2 -24.53 -25.59 -8.39
CA ASN A 2 -25.88 -25.16 -8.76
C ASN A 2 -26.65 -26.30 -9.44
N GLU A 3 -27.23 -27.19 -8.64
CA GLU A 3 -28.07 -28.31 -9.09
C GLU A 3 -29.19 -27.85 -10.04
N GLY A 4 -29.74 -26.64 -9.84
CA GLY A 4 -30.76 -26.06 -10.72
C GLY A 4 -30.28 -25.79 -12.15
N GLU A 5 -29.03 -25.35 -12.37
CA GLU A 5 -28.51 -25.11 -13.72
C GLU A 5 -28.16 -26.40 -14.46
N GLU A 6 -27.72 -27.43 -13.71
CA GLU A 6 -27.45 -28.76 -14.27
C GLU A 6 -28.72 -29.42 -14.79
N MET A 7 -29.88 -29.15 -14.17
CA MET A 7 -31.18 -29.69 -14.58
C MET A 7 -31.81 -28.94 -15.77
N VAL A 8 -31.47 -27.66 -15.97
CA VAL A 8 -32.04 -26.84 -17.05
C VAL A 8 -31.59 -27.28 -18.44
N ARG A 9 -30.31 -27.65 -18.62
CA ARG A 9 -29.80 -28.07 -19.94
C ARG A 9 -30.48 -29.35 -20.47
N PRO A 10 -30.59 -30.45 -19.69
CA PRO A 10 -31.34 -31.63 -20.11
C PRO A 10 -32.81 -31.33 -20.39
N ALA A 11 -33.46 -30.48 -19.57
CA ALA A 11 -34.85 -30.08 -19.78
C ALA A 11 -35.04 -29.30 -21.10
N GLN A 12 -34.12 -28.38 -21.44
CA GLN A 12 -34.11 -27.69 -22.73
C GLN A 12 -33.94 -28.66 -23.91
N ALA A 13 -32.99 -29.59 -23.81
CA ALA A 13 -32.74 -30.59 -24.84
C ALA A 13 -33.95 -31.52 -25.04
N GLY A 14 -34.56 -31.99 -23.94
CA GLY A 14 -35.76 -32.83 -23.97
C GLY A 14 -36.95 -32.12 -24.61
N MET A 15 -37.21 -30.87 -24.25
CA MET A 15 -38.29 -30.09 -24.87
C MET A 15 -38.04 -29.76 -26.34
N GLN A 16 -36.78 -29.52 -26.73
CA GLN A 16 -36.43 -29.33 -28.13
C GLN A 16 -36.62 -30.63 -28.95
N ALA A 17 -36.28 -31.79 -28.38
CA ALA A 17 -36.51 -33.08 -29.01
C ALA A 17 -38.01 -33.37 -29.16
N ALA A 18 -38.82 -33.10 -28.12
CA ALA A 18 -40.27 -33.24 -28.15
C ALA A 18 -40.91 -32.35 -29.23
N LEU A 19 -40.52 -31.08 -29.31
CA LEU A 19 -41.00 -30.15 -30.36
C LEU A 19 -40.69 -30.67 -31.77
N LYS A 20 -39.46 -31.15 -32.01
CA LYS A 20 -39.08 -31.73 -33.31
C LYS A 20 -39.92 -32.96 -33.65
N LEU A 21 -40.18 -33.83 -32.69
CA LEU A 21 -41.00 -35.02 -32.91
C LEU A 21 -42.45 -34.65 -33.26
N ILE A 22 -43.03 -33.69 -32.53
CA ILE A 22 -44.37 -33.16 -32.80
C ILE A 22 -44.42 -32.59 -34.22
N GLU A 23 -43.46 -31.75 -34.61
CA GLU A 23 -43.41 -31.16 -35.96
C GLU A 23 -43.32 -32.21 -37.07
N VAL A 24 -42.54 -33.29 -36.86
CA VAL A 24 -42.47 -34.39 -37.84
C VAL A 24 -43.80 -35.10 -37.95
N LYS A 25 -44.48 -35.40 -36.83
CA LYS A 25 -45.76 -36.12 -36.81
C LYS A 25 -46.92 -35.26 -37.35
N SER A 26 -46.92 -33.96 -37.10
CA SER A 26 -47.94 -33.04 -37.59
C SER A 26 -47.99 -32.94 -39.12
N ARG A 27 -46.89 -33.25 -39.83
CA ARG A 27 -46.85 -33.20 -41.31
C ARG A 27 -47.71 -34.26 -41.97
N THR A 28 -47.94 -35.39 -41.27
CA THR A 28 -48.66 -36.55 -41.80
C THR A 28 -50.00 -36.78 -41.11
N ALA A 29 -50.37 -35.93 -40.14
CA ALA A 29 -51.62 -36.03 -39.38
C ALA A 29 -52.73 -35.18 -40.02
N ASP A 30 -53.97 -35.64 -39.88
CA ASP A 30 -55.20 -34.98 -40.33
C ASP A 30 -56.28 -34.99 -39.24
N GLY A 31 -57.36 -34.24 -39.47
CA GLY A 31 -58.51 -34.13 -38.56
C GLY A 31 -58.13 -33.86 -37.10
N ALA A 32 -58.79 -34.55 -36.18
CA ALA A 32 -58.61 -34.39 -34.73
C ALA A 32 -57.17 -34.64 -34.25
N MET A 33 -56.43 -35.57 -34.87
CA MET A 33 -55.04 -35.85 -34.49
C MET A 33 -54.13 -34.66 -34.77
N LYS A 34 -54.38 -33.94 -35.88
CA LYS A 34 -53.62 -32.72 -36.20
C LYS A 34 -53.89 -31.60 -35.19
N ASP A 35 -55.13 -31.47 -34.75
CA ASP A 35 -55.53 -30.47 -33.75
C ASP A 35 -54.87 -30.73 -32.39
N GLU A 36 -54.86 -31.98 -31.92
CA GLU A 36 -54.16 -32.38 -30.69
C GLU A 36 -52.65 -32.14 -30.76
N LEU A 37 -52.02 -32.46 -31.91
CA LEU A 37 -50.59 -32.20 -32.12
C LEU A 37 -50.27 -30.70 -32.12
N ASN A 38 -51.16 -29.85 -32.65
CA ASN A 38 -51.01 -28.40 -32.60
C ASN A 38 -51.11 -27.88 -31.16
N GLU A 39 -52.07 -28.36 -30.37
CA GLU A 39 -52.19 -28.00 -28.95
C GLU A 39 -50.93 -28.43 -28.18
N MET A 40 -50.43 -29.65 -28.43
CA MET A 40 -49.20 -30.14 -27.81
C MET A 40 -47.99 -29.29 -28.21
N LYS A 41 -47.91 -28.86 -29.48
CA LYS A 41 -46.87 -27.95 -29.97
C LYS A 41 -46.90 -26.62 -29.20
N GLU A 42 -48.06 -26.02 -29.02
CA GLU A 42 -48.22 -24.77 -28.26
C GLU A 42 -47.81 -24.95 -26.79
N ARG A 43 -48.24 -26.03 -26.15
CA ARG A 43 -47.85 -26.36 -24.76
C ARG A 43 -46.34 -26.59 -24.61
N CYS A 44 -45.73 -27.32 -25.55
CA CYS A 44 -44.28 -27.54 -25.57
C CYS A 44 -43.51 -26.23 -25.82
N SER A 45 -43.99 -25.37 -26.72
CA SER A 45 -43.42 -24.04 -26.99
C SER A 45 -43.49 -23.14 -25.74
N ALA A 46 -44.64 -23.09 -25.08
CA ALA A 46 -44.81 -22.35 -23.84
C ALA A 46 -43.91 -22.88 -22.71
N SER A 47 -43.79 -24.20 -22.56
CA SER A 47 -42.92 -24.82 -21.55
C SER A 47 -41.43 -24.54 -21.82
N ARG A 48 -41.03 -24.57 -23.09
CA ARG A 48 -39.68 -24.21 -23.51
C ARG A 48 -39.35 -22.75 -23.17
N LYS A 49 -40.24 -21.82 -23.47
CA LYS A 49 -40.08 -20.39 -23.10
C LYS A 49 -39.90 -20.21 -21.58
N LYS A 50 -40.66 -20.95 -20.77
CA LYS A 50 -40.51 -20.92 -19.30
C LYS A 50 -39.13 -21.43 -18.85
N ILE A 51 -38.64 -22.53 -19.43
CA ILE A 51 -37.30 -23.07 -19.11
C ILE A 51 -36.20 -22.10 -19.54
N GLU A 52 -36.31 -21.48 -20.72
CA GLU A 52 -35.37 -20.45 -21.17
C GLU A 52 -35.37 -19.22 -20.22
N GLY A 53 -36.54 -18.80 -19.76
CA GLY A 53 -36.67 -17.76 -18.73
C GLY A 53 -36.00 -18.15 -17.41
N LEU A 54 -36.23 -19.37 -16.91
CA LEU A 54 -35.58 -19.88 -15.71
C LEU A 54 -34.06 -19.94 -15.86
N ALA A 55 -33.55 -20.37 -17.02
CA ALA A 55 -32.12 -20.39 -17.32
C ALA A 55 -31.49 -19.00 -17.21
N ALA A 56 -32.17 -17.98 -17.75
CA ALA A 56 -31.72 -16.59 -17.67
C ALA A 56 -31.70 -16.07 -16.22
N VAL A 57 -32.72 -16.39 -15.43
CA VAL A 57 -32.80 -16.00 -14.01
C VAL A 57 -31.68 -16.66 -13.20
N LEU A 58 -31.46 -17.97 -13.35
CA LEU A 58 -30.41 -18.69 -12.65
C LEU A 58 -29.02 -18.16 -13.01
N LYS A 59 -28.79 -17.89 -14.30
CA LYS A 59 -27.54 -17.26 -14.76
C LYS A 59 -27.31 -15.91 -14.08
N ARG A 60 -28.33 -15.03 -14.08
CA ARG A 60 -28.25 -13.70 -13.44
C ARG A 60 -28.00 -13.81 -11.94
N GLN A 61 -28.68 -14.72 -11.25
CA GLN A 61 -28.49 -14.93 -9.81
C GLN A 61 -27.08 -15.42 -9.49
N ARG A 62 -26.55 -16.38 -10.27
CA ARG A 62 -25.17 -16.87 -10.10
C ARG A 62 -24.17 -15.75 -10.31
N GLU A 63 -24.31 -14.97 -11.38
CA GLU A 63 -23.42 -13.85 -11.68
C GLU A 63 -23.51 -12.78 -10.58
N GLY A 64 -24.72 -12.44 -10.11
CA GLY A 64 -24.92 -11.51 -8.99
C GLY A 64 -24.29 -11.98 -7.68
N LEU A 65 -24.42 -13.27 -7.35
CA LEU A 65 -23.79 -13.84 -6.15
C LEU A 65 -22.26 -13.79 -6.25
N SER A 66 -21.69 -14.11 -7.42
CA SER A 66 -20.24 -13.99 -7.64
C SER A 66 -19.76 -12.55 -7.44
N VAL A 67 -20.49 -11.56 -7.97
CA VAL A 67 -20.17 -10.14 -7.74
C VAL A 67 -20.24 -9.81 -6.26
N GLN A 68 -21.30 -10.21 -5.55
CA GLN A 68 -21.42 -9.95 -4.12
C GLN A 68 -20.22 -10.52 -3.33
N GLN A 69 -19.76 -11.72 -3.67
CA GLN A 69 -18.56 -12.31 -3.07
C GLN A 69 -17.29 -11.51 -3.41
N PHE A 70 -17.16 -11.02 -4.64
CA PHE A 70 -16.04 -10.15 -5.03
C PHE A 70 -16.01 -8.87 -4.21
N ILE A 71 -17.16 -8.22 -4.06
CA ILE A 71 -17.29 -6.97 -3.31
C ILE A 71 -16.95 -7.17 -1.84
N VAL A 72 -17.45 -8.24 -1.20
CA VAL A 72 -17.11 -8.54 0.21
C VAL A 72 -15.60 -8.74 0.36
N GLN A 73 -14.99 -9.60 -0.47
CA GLN A 73 -13.56 -9.89 -0.40
C GLN A 73 -12.72 -8.61 -0.56
N VAL A 74 -13.02 -7.81 -1.58
CA VAL A 74 -12.28 -6.59 -1.87
C VAL A 74 -12.51 -5.53 -0.79
N THR A 75 -13.71 -5.43 -0.25
CA THR A 75 -14.03 -4.49 0.84
C THR A 75 -13.17 -4.81 2.08
N GLU A 76 -13.02 -6.08 2.43
CA GLU A 76 -12.13 -6.50 3.52
C GLU A 76 -10.65 -6.17 3.23
N GLU A 77 -10.20 -6.37 1.98
CA GLU A 77 -8.82 -6.05 1.58
C GLU A 77 -8.53 -4.55 1.63
N VAL A 78 -9.48 -3.71 1.18
CA VAL A 78 -9.39 -2.24 1.31
C VAL A 78 -9.41 -1.84 2.78
N GLY A 79 -10.31 -2.43 3.59
CA GLY A 79 -10.35 -2.19 5.03
C GLY A 79 -9.05 -2.53 5.74
N ARG A 80 -8.39 -3.64 5.36
CA ARG A 80 -7.05 -3.99 5.88
C ARG A 80 -6.00 -2.95 5.49
N ALA A 81 -6.04 -2.43 4.26
CA ALA A 81 -5.13 -1.37 3.83
C ALA A 81 -5.33 -0.07 4.66
N GLU A 82 -6.59 0.31 4.89
CA GLU A 82 -6.95 1.44 5.76
C GLU A 82 -6.48 1.22 7.20
N GLU A 83 -6.66 0.02 7.77
CA GLU A 83 -6.19 -0.33 9.12
C GLU A 83 -4.66 -0.24 9.23
N THR A 84 -3.92 -0.73 8.23
CA THR A 84 -2.45 -0.61 8.22
C THR A 84 -2.00 0.85 8.11
N LEU A 85 -2.76 1.72 7.47
CA LEU A 85 -2.48 3.16 7.44
C LEU A 85 -2.69 3.80 8.82
N LEU A 86 -3.69 3.37 9.60
CA LEU A 86 -3.84 3.82 10.99
C LEU A 86 -2.62 3.46 11.83
N LYS A 87 -2.06 2.25 11.65
CA LYS A 87 -0.82 1.84 12.33
C LYS A 87 0.38 2.71 11.95
N CYS A 88 0.41 3.23 10.72
CA CYS A 88 1.40 4.23 10.34
C CYS A 88 1.23 5.50 11.20
N GLN A 89 0.01 6.03 11.32
CA GLN A 89 -0.27 7.22 12.12
C GLN A 89 0.11 7.02 13.60
N ASP A 90 -0.17 5.83 14.16
CA ASP A 90 0.23 5.48 15.52
C ASP A 90 1.75 5.49 15.69
N ALA A 91 2.51 5.00 14.70
CA ALA A 91 3.97 4.99 14.73
C ALA A 91 4.59 6.39 14.68
N GLU A 92 3.91 7.35 14.06
CA GLU A 92 4.35 8.75 13.99
C GLU A 92 3.89 9.62 15.17
N MET A 93 3.08 9.08 16.09
CA MET A 93 2.60 9.81 17.28
C MET A 93 3.70 10.54 18.07
N PRO A 94 4.94 10.02 18.22
CA PRO A 94 6.03 10.76 18.87
C PRO A 94 6.31 12.12 18.21
N PHE A 95 6.20 12.22 16.88
CA PHE A 95 6.44 13.44 16.13
C PHE A 95 5.24 14.40 16.14
N LEU A 96 4.02 13.89 16.37
CA LEU A 96 2.79 14.69 16.38
C LEU A 96 2.53 15.44 17.69
N LYS A 97 3.30 15.17 18.75
CA LYS A 97 3.14 15.81 20.07
C LYS A 97 3.78 17.19 20.20
N GLY A 98 4.28 17.78 19.12
CA GLY A 98 4.81 19.15 19.11
C GLY A 98 6.19 19.32 19.77
N LEU A 99 6.86 18.23 20.13
CA LEU A 99 8.31 18.24 20.38
C LEU A 99 8.99 18.08 19.01
N GLU A 100 9.28 19.19 18.35
CA GLU A 100 9.92 19.20 17.01
C GLU A 100 11.28 18.48 17.00
N VAL A 101 11.91 18.35 18.16
CA VAL A 101 13.17 17.60 18.34
C VAL A 101 12.96 16.57 19.44
N LEU A 102 12.79 15.31 19.05
CA LEU A 102 12.84 14.18 19.97
C LEU A 102 14.29 13.85 20.32
N PRO A 103 14.55 13.27 21.51
CA PRO A 103 15.84 12.64 21.80
C PRO A 103 16.22 11.65 20.70
N GLN A 104 17.52 11.57 20.37
CA GLN A 104 18.01 10.81 19.22
C GLN A 104 17.56 9.34 19.21
N ASP A 105 17.61 8.67 20.36
CA ASP A 105 17.18 7.27 20.50
C ASP A 105 15.68 7.10 20.26
N GLU A 106 14.87 8.04 20.74
CA GLU A 106 13.42 8.04 20.53
C GLU A 106 13.06 8.33 19.07
N SER A 107 13.74 9.31 18.45
CA SER A 107 13.58 9.64 17.04
C SER A 107 13.94 8.45 16.14
N SER A 108 15.10 7.81 16.37
CA SER A 108 15.58 6.66 15.60
C SER A 108 14.61 5.48 15.68
N LYS A 109 14.08 5.20 16.88
CA LYS A 109 13.09 4.15 17.09
C LYS A 109 11.78 4.46 16.37
N ALA A 110 11.26 5.69 16.52
CA ALA A 110 10.03 6.11 15.88
C ALA A 110 10.12 6.08 14.33
N ILE A 111 11.25 6.50 13.76
CA ILE A 111 11.51 6.38 12.31
C ILE A 111 11.49 4.90 11.89
N THR A 112 12.20 4.03 12.61
CA THR A 112 12.25 2.59 12.29
C THR A 112 10.87 1.93 12.33
N ASP A 113 10.08 2.25 13.35
CA ASP A 113 8.72 1.72 13.49
C ASP A 113 7.78 2.28 12.41
N SER A 114 7.96 3.55 12.03
CA SER A 114 7.24 4.19 10.92
C SER A 114 7.57 3.54 9.57
N GLU A 115 8.85 3.28 9.28
CA GLU A 115 9.29 2.58 8.05
C GLU A 115 8.68 1.17 7.96
N LYS A 116 8.66 0.42 9.07
CA LYS A 116 8.03 -0.91 9.14
C LYS A 116 6.53 -0.84 8.90
N ALA A 117 5.83 0.10 9.55
CA ALA A 117 4.40 0.30 9.36
C ALA A 117 4.08 0.65 7.89
N ALA A 118 4.86 1.57 7.30
CA ALA A 118 4.71 1.95 5.91
C ALA A 118 4.89 0.77 4.94
N ALA A 119 5.88 -0.10 5.18
CA ALA A 119 6.10 -1.29 4.35
C ALA A 119 4.91 -2.27 4.40
N LEU A 120 4.31 -2.47 5.57
CA LEU A 120 3.10 -3.29 5.73
C LEU A 120 1.88 -2.67 5.05
N ALA A 121 1.72 -1.36 5.17
CA ALA A 121 0.65 -0.62 4.49
C ALA A 121 0.80 -0.67 2.97
N GLU A 122 2.01 -0.52 2.45
CA GLU A 122 2.31 -0.59 1.02
C GLU A 122 1.97 -1.97 0.44
N LYS A 123 2.32 -3.04 1.16
CA LYS A 123 1.96 -4.40 0.79
C LYS A 123 0.44 -4.58 0.73
N SER A 124 -0.29 -4.08 1.72
CA SER A 124 -1.75 -4.19 1.81
C SER A 124 -2.45 -3.40 0.71
N VAL A 125 -2.00 -2.16 0.45
CA VAL A 125 -2.50 -1.33 -0.65
C VAL A 125 -2.29 -2.00 -2.01
N ASN A 126 -1.08 -2.53 -2.25
CA ASN A 126 -0.77 -3.20 -3.51
C ASN A 126 -1.60 -4.48 -3.70
N HIS A 127 -1.78 -5.26 -2.64
CA HIS A 127 -2.60 -6.47 -2.67
C HIS A 127 -4.06 -6.16 -3.05
N ALA A 128 -4.69 -5.22 -2.34
CA ALA A 128 -6.06 -4.79 -2.63
C ALA A 128 -6.20 -4.25 -4.07
N ARG A 129 -5.22 -3.46 -4.54
CA ARG A 129 -5.22 -2.88 -5.90
C ARG A 129 -5.22 -3.97 -6.97
N VAL A 130 -4.39 -5.00 -6.81
CA VAL A 130 -4.31 -6.13 -7.74
C VAL A 130 -5.62 -6.92 -7.73
N SER A 131 -6.18 -7.15 -6.54
CA SER A 131 -7.45 -7.87 -6.38
C SER A 131 -8.60 -7.13 -7.06
N ILE A 132 -8.78 -5.82 -6.82
CA ILE A 132 -9.81 -5.00 -7.49
C ILE A 132 -9.69 -5.11 -9.02
N ARG A 133 -8.47 -4.95 -9.56
CA ARG A 133 -8.24 -5.04 -11.02
C ARG A 133 -8.61 -6.42 -11.56
N THR A 134 -8.30 -7.48 -10.82
CA THR A 134 -8.65 -8.86 -11.19
C THR A 134 -10.16 -9.04 -11.20
N LYS A 135 -10.86 -8.61 -10.15
CA LYS A 135 -12.33 -8.72 -10.06
C LYS A 135 -13.05 -7.87 -11.12
N LEU A 136 -12.51 -6.69 -11.45
CA LEU A 136 -13.01 -5.88 -12.57
C LEU A 136 -12.89 -6.62 -13.90
N ALA A 137 -11.79 -7.32 -14.14
CA ALA A 137 -11.61 -8.12 -15.35
C ALA A 137 -12.58 -9.32 -15.41
N ASP A 138 -12.87 -9.93 -14.27
CA ASP A 138 -13.84 -11.02 -14.19
C ASP A 138 -15.29 -10.55 -14.37
N ALA A 139 -15.66 -9.41 -13.77
CA ALA A 139 -17.00 -8.82 -13.90
C ALA A 139 -17.37 -8.50 -15.36
N LYS A 140 -16.38 -8.16 -16.21
CA LYS A 140 -16.57 -7.92 -17.65
C LYS A 140 -17.10 -9.13 -18.42
N LYS A 141 -17.02 -10.34 -17.85
CA LYS A 141 -17.51 -11.57 -18.46
C LYS A 141 -19.01 -11.81 -18.20
N TYR A 142 -19.63 -11.03 -17.31
CA TYR A 142 -21.02 -11.20 -16.90
C TYR A 142 -21.99 -10.41 -17.80
N ALA A 143 -23.30 -10.63 -17.61
CA ALA A 143 -24.33 -9.86 -18.28
C ALA A 143 -24.15 -8.35 -18.04
N LYS A 144 -24.51 -7.53 -19.02
CA LYS A 144 -24.28 -6.06 -19.03
C LYS A 144 -24.69 -5.38 -17.73
N GLU A 145 -25.88 -5.72 -17.22
CA GLU A 145 -26.44 -5.16 -15.97
C GLU A 145 -25.57 -5.52 -14.75
N VAL A 146 -25.13 -6.77 -14.65
CA VAL A 146 -24.29 -7.27 -13.55
C VAL A 146 -22.88 -6.67 -13.63
N CYS A 147 -22.32 -6.62 -14.85
CA CYS A 147 -21.04 -5.99 -15.13
C CYS A 147 -21.02 -4.51 -14.73
N GLN A 148 -22.09 -3.76 -15.05
CA GLN A 148 -22.21 -2.35 -14.70
C GLN A 148 -22.22 -2.16 -13.18
N SER A 149 -23.10 -2.86 -12.46
CA SER A 149 -23.18 -2.78 -10.99
C SER A 149 -21.84 -3.10 -10.32
N ALA A 150 -21.19 -4.19 -10.75
CA ALA A 150 -19.89 -4.59 -10.22
C ALA A 150 -18.80 -3.55 -10.50
N THR A 151 -18.81 -2.96 -11.71
CA THR A 151 -17.84 -1.94 -12.11
C THR A 151 -17.97 -0.69 -11.28
N ASP A 152 -19.21 -0.24 -11.02
CA ASP A 152 -19.47 0.96 -10.23
C ASP A 152 -18.97 0.77 -8.79
N GLU A 153 -19.35 -0.33 -8.13
CA GLU A 153 -18.92 -0.62 -6.75
C GLU A 153 -17.40 -0.83 -6.62
N LEU A 154 -16.79 -1.60 -7.54
CA LEU A 154 -15.33 -1.82 -7.52
C LEU A 154 -14.54 -0.53 -7.80
N ASN A 155 -15.08 0.38 -8.61
CA ASN A 155 -14.44 1.69 -8.85
C ASN A 155 -14.51 2.59 -7.61
N GLU A 156 -15.60 2.57 -6.85
CA GLU A 156 -15.67 3.31 -5.57
C GLU A 156 -14.66 2.75 -4.55
N LEU A 157 -14.51 1.43 -4.47
CA LEU A 157 -13.46 0.81 -3.64
C LEU A 157 -12.05 1.16 -4.13
N MET A 158 -11.83 1.23 -5.44
CA MET A 158 -10.55 1.69 -6.01
C MET A 158 -10.25 3.13 -5.62
N LYS A 159 -11.23 4.04 -5.68
CA LYS A 159 -11.03 5.45 -5.26
C LYS A 159 -10.59 5.55 -3.81
N ARG A 160 -11.28 4.86 -2.89
CA ARG A 160 -10.90 4.79 -1.47
C ARG A 160 -9.49 4.25 -1.26
N LEU A 161 -9.14 3.20 -2.01
CA LEU A 161 -7.81 2.61 -1.94
C LEU A 161 -6.72 3.58 -2.43
N GLU A 162 -6.98 4.33 -3.52
CA GLU A 162 -6.02 5.31 -4.03
C GLU A 162 -5.87 6.52 -3.09
N GLU A 163 -6.93 6.94 -2.39
CA GLU A 163 -6.81 7.93 -1.31
C GLU A 163 -5.93 7.42 -0.16
N THR A 164 -6.11 6.16 0.25
CA THR A 164 -5.24 5.49 1.23
C THR A 164 -3.79 5.46 0.74
N GLY A 165 -3.58 5.12 -0.54
CA GLY A 165 -2.26 5.13 -1.18
C GLY A 165 -1.61 6.51 -1.20
N LYS A 166 -2.36 7.58 -1.45
CA LYS A 166 -1.85 8.97 -1.39
C LYS A 166 -1.41 9.35 0.02
N LYS A 167 -2.22 9.03 1.03
CA LYS A 167 -1.87 9.28 2.44
C LYS A 167 -0.60 8.52 2.85
N LEU A 168 -0.49 7.26 2.42
CA LEU A 168 0.71 6.46 2.64
C LEU A 168 1.95 7.05 1.95
N ALA A 169 1.82 7.56 0.73
CA ALA A 169 2.93 8.19 0.03
C ALA A 169 3.41 9.45 0.75
N GLN A 170 2.48 10.27 1.25
CA GLN A 170 2.80 11.44 2.07
C GLN A 170 3.50 11.04 3.37
N PHE A 171 2.99 10.04 4.08
CA PHE A 171 3.61 9.48 5.28
C PHE A 171 5.05 9.04 5.04
N LYS A 172 5.30 8.25 3.97
CA LYS A 172 6.65 7.79 3.61
C LYS A 172 7.60 8.95 3.34
N LYS A 173 7.11 10.01 2.69
CA LYS A 173 7.89 11.23 2.42
C LYS A 173 8.26 11.93 3.73
N GLU A 174 7.31 12.16 4.62
CA GLU A 174 7.57 12.82 5.91
C GLU A 174 8.50 11.99 6.80
N THR A 175 8.31 10.66 6.86
CA THR A 175 9.23 9.76 7.56
C THR A 175 10.66 9.87 7.01
N LEU A 176 10.82 9.95 5.69
CA LEU A 176 12.14 10.13 5.06
C LEU A 176 12.75 11.50 5.40
N GLU A 177 11.98 12.58 5.36
CA GLU A 177 12.44 13.92 5.75
C GLU A 177 12.89 13.94 7.22
N ARG A 178 12.13 13.32 8.13
CA ARG A 178 12.51 13.20 9.55
C ARG A 178 13.81 12.40 9.72
N LYS A 179 13.98 11.31 8.97
CA LYS A 179 15.22 10.53 8.95
C LYS A 179 16.41 11.37 8.49
N MET A 180 16.26 12.10 7.38
CA MET A 180 17.32 12.96 6.88
C MET A 180 17.68 14.08 7.87
N ASN A 181 16.68 14.69 8.51
CA ASN A 181 16.91 15.73 9.52
C ASN A 181 17.63 15.19 10.76
N ALA A 182 17.27 13.99 11.22
CA ALA A 182 17.96 13.33 12.35
C ALA A 182 19.44 13.06 12.01
N LEU A 183 19.71 12.50 10.82
CA LEU A 183 21.08 12.24 10.36
C LEU A 183 21.89 13.53 10.23
N LEU A 184 21.30 14.60 9.68
CA LEU A 184 21.97 15.88 9.48
C LEU A 184 22.29 16.56 10.82
N THR A 185 21.38 16.50 11.79
CA THR A 185 21.60 17.09 13.13
C THR A 185 22.80 16.46 13.81
N GLU A 186 22.92 15.12 13.78
CA GLU A 186 24.08 14.42 14.35
C GLU A 186 25.41 14.81 13.69
N VAL A 187 25.39 14.99 12.36
CA VAL A 187 26.58 15.43 11.62
C VAL A 187 26.95 16.86 12.02
N VAL A 188 25.98 17.76 12.10
CA VAL A 188 26.20 19.16 12.49
C VAL A 188 26.78 19.22 13.91
N ASP A 189 26.18 18.53 14.87
CA ASP A 189 26.65 18.52 16.26
C ASP A 189 28.09 17.98 16.37
N GLY A 190 28.41 16.91 15.65
CA GLY A 190 29.76 16.34 15.61
C GLY A 190 30.79 17.28 15.01
N VAL A 191 30.44 18.00 13.94
CA VAL A 191 31.32 18.99 13.29
C VAL A 191 31.49 20.23 14.18
N THR A 192 30.42 20.76 14.75
CA THR A 192 30.48 21.92 15.65
C THR A 192 31.31 21.63 16.91
N LEU A 193 31.24 20.41 17.45
CA LEU A 193 32.11 20.00 18.55
C LEU A 193 33.58 20.01 18.13
N ALA A 194 33.90 19.47 16.95
CA ALA A 194 35.26 19.47 16.41
C ALA A 194 35.77 20.90 16.18
N GLU A 195 34.96 21.77 15.56
CA GLU A 195 35.28 23.19 15.34
C GLU A 195 35.55 23.92 16.66
N THR A 196 34.72 23.69 17.68
CA THR A 196 34.89 24.29 19.01
C THR A 196 36.22 23.89 19.65
N LYS A 197 36.60 22.61 19.58
CA LYS A 197 37.87 22.12 20.13
C LYS A 197 39.07 22.63 19.35
N VAL A 198 38.98 22.73 18.02
CA VAL A 198 40.03 23.34 17.19
C VAL A 198 40.19 24.83 17.50
N ALA A 199 39.10 25.57 17.66
CA ALA A 199 39.15 26.99 18.04
C ALA A 199 39.84 27.17 19.40
N ALA A 200 39.54 26.33 20.39
CA ALA A 200 40.22 26.34 21.68
C ALA A 200 41.73 26.10 21.55
N PHE A 201 42.15 25.17 20.69
CA PHE A 201 43.57 24.93 20.41
C PHE A 201 44.25 26.17 19.81
N VAL A 202 43.60 26.81 18.82
CA VAL A 202 44.10 28.03 18.18
C VAL A 202 44.25 29.15 19.19
N GLU A 203 43.28 29.35 20.10
CA GLU A 203 43.35 30.37 21.15
C GLU A 203 44.55 30.18 22.08
N VAL A 204 44.80 28.95 22.56
CA VAL A 204 45.96 28.67 23.43
C VAL A 204 47.28 28.84 22.65
N ALA A 205 47.30 28.49 21.37
CA ALA A 205 48.48 28.60 20.53
C ALA A 205 48.86 30.04 20.15
N LYS A 206 47.99 31.04 20.38
CA LYS A 206 48.23 32.45 20.00
C LYS A 206 49.54 33.02 20.53
N ILE A 207 49.98 32.60 21.72
CA ILE A 207 51.22 33.09 22.33
C ILE A 207 52.44 32.83 21.43
N PHE A 208 52.45 31.70 20.70
CA PHE A 208 53.53 31.32 19.77
C PHE A 208 53.56 32.16 18.50
N PHE A 209 52.48 32.88 18.22
CA PHE A 209 52.35 33.78 17.07
C PHE A 209 52.44 35.26 17.47
N SER A 210 52.77 35.57 18.73
CA SER A 210 52.87 36.97 19.16
C SER A 210 54.10 37.66 18.55
N GLU A 211 53.93 38.92 18.12
CA GLU A 211 55.04 39.74 17.60
C GLU A 211 56.10 40.05 18.67
N GLU A 212 55.76 39.84 19.94
CA GLU A 212 56.65 40.03 21.09
C GLU A 212 57.14 38.71 21.69
N LEU A 213 57.19 37.63 20.90
CA LEU A 213 57.58 36.30 21.38
C LEU A 213 58.93 36.31 22.12
N GLU A 214 59.88 37.14 21.68
CA GLU A 214 61.19 37.32 22.30
C GLU A 214 61.14 37.89 23.73
N LYS A 215 60.02 38.51 24.11
CA LYS A 215 59.77 39.06 25.46
C LYS A 215 59.01 38.10 26.37
N VAL A 216 58.44 37.02 25.82
CA VAL A 216 57.74 36.00 26.60
C VAL A 216 58.75 35.12 27.30
N SER A 217 58.52 34.83 28.58
CA SER A 217 59.45 34.01 29.35
C SER A 217 59.43 32.54 28.90
N THR A 218 60.55 31.85 29.11
CA THR A 218 60.64 30.41 28.80
C THR A 218 59.63 29.56 29.58
N ASP A 219 59.22 30.01 30.76
CA ASP A 219 58.27 29.28 31.60
C ASP A 219 56.84 29.46 31.11
N GLU A 220 56.45 30.66 30.68
CA GLU A 220 55.16 30.91 30.01
C GLU A 220 55.03 30.12 28.70
N LEU A 221 56.10 30.03 27.92
CA LEU A 221 56.12 29.22 26.69
C LEU A 221 55.97 27.73 26.98
N LYS A 222 56.58 27.21 28.05
CA LYS A 222 56.40 25.81 28.47
C LYS A 222 54.98 25.54 28.93
N GLU A 223 54.40 26.41 29.74
CA GLU A 223 53.02 26.25 30.20
C GLU A 223 52.03 26.28 29.02
N ALA A 224 52.24 27.18 28.07
CA ALA A 224 51.44 27.23 26.85
C ALA A 224 51.62 25.98 25.98
N LEU A 225 52.84 25.43 25.88
CA LEU A 225 53.11 24.19 25.14
C LEU A 225 52.35 23.01 25.76
N GLU A 226 52.35 22.89 27.08
CA GLU A 226 51.62 21.84 27.79
C GLU A 226 50.11 21.97 27.58
N LYS A 227 49.56 23.17 27.70
CA LYS A 227 48.13 23.44 27.42
C LYS A 227 47.78 23.18 25.95
N CYS A 228 48.62 23.60 25.01
CA CYS A 228 48.43 23.29 23.60
C CYS A 228 48.41 21.78 23.34
N ALA A 229 49.32 21.02 23.95
CA ALA A 229 49.35 19.56 23.79
C ALA A 229 48.10 18.86 24.35
N GLU A 230 47.52 19.39 25.44
CA GLU A 230 46.26 18.88 25.99
C GLU A 230 45.09 19.16 25.04
N VAL A 231 44.91 20.42 24.62
CA VAL A 231 43.79 20.81 23.77
C VAL A 231 43.93 20.25 22.34
N ASP A 232 45.15 20.04 21.84
CA ASP A 232 45.42 19.37 20.55
C ASP A 232 44.93 17.92 20.55
N ARG A 233 45.13 17.18 21.64
CA ARG A 233 44.60 15.81 21.77
C ARG A 233 43.08 15.81 21.74
N GLU A 234 42.43 16.75 22.43
CA GLU A 234 40.98 16.88 22.42
C GLU A 234 40.46 17.24 21.02
N ALA A 235 41.07 18.22 20.35
CA ALA A 235 40.72 18.64 19.00
C ALA A 235 40.90 17.51 17.98
N THR A 236 42.04 16.81 18.04
CA THR A 236 42.32 15.66 17.18
C THR A 236 41.29 14.54 17.40
N SER A 237 40.94 14.25 18.66
CA SER A 237 39.91 13.27 18.99
C SER A 237 38.53 13.68 18.47
N ALA A 238 38.14 14.94 18.66
CA ALA A 238 36.86 15.46 18.17
C ALA A 238 36.78 15.46 16.64
N CYS A 239 37.83 15.88 15.93
CA CYS A 239 37.89 15.81 14.46
C CYS A 239 37.85 14.38 13.94
N SER A 240 38.51 13.45 14.62
CA SER A 240 38.44 12.01 14.32
C SER A 240 37.01 11.50 14.44
N GLU A 241 36.31 11.84 15.53
CA GLU A 241 34.94 11.39 15.76
C GLU A 241 33.95 12.05 14.80
N GLY A 242 34.06 13.35 14.55
CA GLY A 242 33.26 14.04 13.54
C GLY A 242 33.39 13.41 12.15
N ARG A 243 34.62 13.04 11.72
CA ARG A 243 34.83 12.31 10.47
C ARG A 243 34.16 10.94 10.46
N LYS A 244 34.19 10.20 11.58
CA LYS A 244 33.50 8.91 11.68
C LYS A 244 31.99 9.07 11.58
N ILE A 245 31.41 10.07 12.26
CA ILE A 245 29.98 10.38 12.21
C ILE A 245 29.58 10.67 10.75
N VAL A 246 30.29 11.56 10.07
CA VAL A 246 30.04 11.86 8.64
C VAL A 246 30.09 10.59 7.78
N ALA A 247 31.14 9.78 7.94
CA ALA A 247 31.30 8.55 7.16
C ALA A 247 30.20 7.51 7.44
N LEU A 248 29.77 7.36 8.69
CA LEU A 248 28.67 6.48 9.07
C LEU A 248 27.36 6.97 8.47
N LYS A 249 27.04 8.26 8.62
CA LYS A 249 25.77 8.82 8.14
C LYS A 249 25.68 8.91 6.62
N GLN A 250 26.80 9.06 5.92
CA GLN A 250 26.86 8.94 4.45
C GLN A 250 26.42 7.57 3.93
N ARG A 251 26.57 6.51 4.73
CA ARG A 251 26.11 5.16 4.37
C ARG A 251 24.64 4.94 4.67
N ASP A 252 24.10 5.66 5.65
CA ASP A 252 22.74 5.50 6.15
C ASP A 252 21.71 6.41 5.43
N ALA A 253 22.21 7.37 4.63
CA ALA A 253 21.44 8.23 3.72
C ALA A 253 21.14 7.55 2.38
#